data_AF-A0A953RHW8-F1
#
_entry.id   AF-A0A953RHW8-F1
#
_cell.length_a   1.000
_cell.length_b   1.000
_cell.length_c   1.000
_cell.angle_alpha   90.00
_cell.angle_beta   90.00
_cell.angle_gamma   90.00
#
_symmetry.space_group_name_H-M   'P 1'
#
loop_
_entity.id
_entity.type
_entity.pdbx_description
1 polymer ?
#
loop_
_entity_poly.entity_id
_entity_poly.type
_entity_poly.pdbx_seq_one_letter_code
_entity_poly.pdbx_strand_id
1 'polypeptide(L)'
;MHTPIERRCSCRRDCGSPGKHSRIKDWQNVATTDPSTIKSWWRGFPSANVGVATGVQSGLFVIDVDGEAGRESLKRLMEELQWESKTLTVETGRGLQLYLEHPQVAMPNRVNLTGFPGIDVRGDGGCVVAAESEHWTGKRYRFIDPTVPVSAAPPELVALLTAKRPAAAQISIAREAGPALPGEDDLILEGGRNDTLFKNACAMRGRGLEEAQIRQEIMIINETQCELLVDEKEIAAIAHSAAKYKKGKWAPGPWGEENPLFYHPFFPKNWLTNQNIMFMTDRQRGWYIHLCCHAWTNKGVLPNDQKKLHQLAGASCPLAKFKLELDLIMTFFDVEGEDSEFIVHRELRALWERQNGKHEQQKAAGRASADKRRNNSSPEILAEDPMRLM
;
A
#
# COMPACT_ATOMS: atom_id res chain seq x y z
N MET A 1 29.80 -4.13 -1.57
CA MET A 1 28.46 -4.45 -2.11
C MET A 1 28.54 -5.68 -3.02
N HIS A 2 27.40 -6.25 -3.43
CA HIS A 2 27.38 -7.24 -4.50
C HIS A 2 27.67 -6.59 -5.87
N THR A 3 27.96 -7.42 -6.86
CA THR A 3 28.21 -7.02 -8.25
C THR A 3 27.03 -7.40 -9.14
N PRO A 4 26.60 -6.56 -10.10
CA PRO A 4 25.73 -7.00 -11.18
C PRO A 4 26.50 -7.91 -12.16
N ILE A 5 25.88 -9.00 -12.62
CA ILE A 5 26.44 -9.94 -13.60
C ILE A 5 25.35 -10.20 -14.63
N GLU A 6 25.52 -9.74 -15.87
CA GLU A 6 24.60 -10.03 -16.98
C GLU A 6 23.12 -9.79 -16.63
N ARG A 7 22.81 -8.61 -16.04
CA ARG A 7 21.48 -8.22 -15.54
C ARG A 7 20.94 -9.03 -14.34
N ARG A 8 21.73 -9.94 -13.77
CA ARG A 8 21.47 -10.62 -12.50
C ARG A 8 22.40 -10.09 -11.42
N CYS A 9 22.24 -10.56 -10.19
CA CYS A 9 23.15 -10.23 -9.10
C CYS A 9 24.08 -11.41 -8.78
N SER A 10 25.33 -11.09 -8.46
CA SER A 10 26.31 -12.04 -7.92
C SER A 10 25.89 -12.76 -6.63
N CYS A 11 24.82 -12.34 -5.97
CA CYS A 11 24.24 -13.07 -4.83
C CYS A 11 23.45 -14.32 -5.26
N ARG A 12 23.22 -14.52 -6.56
CA ARG A 12 22.51 -15.67 -7.16
C ARG A 12 21.07 -15.85 -6.66
N ARG A 13 20.51 -14.83 -6.03
CA ARG A 13 19.10 -14.75 -5.62
C ARG A 13 18.38 -13.75 -6.52
N ASP A 14 17.07 -13.91 -6.61
CA ASP A 14 16.22 -12.88 -7.21
C ASP A 14 16.14 -11.70 -6.24
N CYS A 15 16.80 -10.60 -6.59
CA CYS A 15 16.88 -9.42 -5.75
C CYS A 15 16.45 -8.21 -6.57
N GLY A 16 15.48 -7.45 -6.07
CA GLY A 16 14.94 -6.28 -6.78
C GLY A 16 15.91 -5.10 -6.98
N SER A 17 17.19 -5.24 -6.59
CA SER A 17 18.23 -4.24 -6.82
C SER A 17 19.61 -4.91 -6.99
N PRO A 18 19.90 -5.46 -8.17
CA PRO A 18 21.16 -6.14 -8.44
C PRO A 18 22.36 -5.21 -8.20
N GLY A 19 23.34 -5.69 -7.44
CA GLY A 19 24.57 -4.95 -7.13
C GLY A 19 24.45 -3.85 -6.07
N LYS A 20 23.25 -3.56 -5.54
CA LYS A 20 23.02 -2.47 -4.55
C LYS A 20 22.81 -2.94 -3.11
N HIS A 21 23.10 -4.21 -2.79
CA HIS A 21 23.04 -4.72 -1.42
C HIS A 21 24.39 -5.26 -0.97
N SER A 22 24.63 -5.25 0.34
CA SER A 22 25.92 -5.63 0.91
C SER A 22 26.18 -7.14 0.79
N ARG A 23 27.47 -7.47 0.58
CA ARG A 23 27.98 -8.85 0.73
C ARG A 23 28.20 -9.23 2.19
N ILE A 24 28.40 -8.21 3.03
CA ILE A 24 28.67 -8.35 4.45
C ILE A 24 27.36 -8.13 5.18
N LYS A 25 26.89 -9.16 5.89
CA LYS A 25 25.58 -9.17 6.56
C LYS A 25 25.45 -8.07 7.62
N ASP A 26 26.54 -7.83 8.37
CA ASP A 26 26.60 -6.87 9.48
C ASP A 26 27.40 -5.61 9.11
N TRP A 27 27.26 -5.15 7.86
CA TRP A 27 28.07 -4.06 7.31
C TRP A 27 27.94 -2.76 8.10
N GLN A 28 26.81 -2.52 8.77
CA GLN A 28 26.60 -1.32 9.59
C GLN A 28 27.59 -1.22 10.74
N ASN A 29 28.02 -2.36 11.30
CA ASN A 29 28.93 -2.41 12.44
C ASN A 29 30.39 -2.62 12.04
N VAL A 30 30.64 -3.08 10.81
CA VAL A 30 31.99 -3.44 10.35
C VAL A 30 32.49 -2.59 9.18
N ALA A 31 31.72 -1.58 8.73
CA ALA A 31 32.19 -0.60 7.77
C ALA A 31 33.49 0.05 8.28
N THR A 32 34.46 0.21 7.39
CA THR A 32 35.82 0.60 7.79
C THR A 32 36.47 1.49 6.74
N THR A 33 37.38 2.33 7.20
CA THR A 33 38.32 3.11 6.38
C THR A 33 39.73 2.51 6.39
N ASP A 34 39.97 1.42 7.13
CA ASP A 34 41.26 0.74 7.19
C ASP A 34 41.61 0.12 5.81
N PRO A 35 42.68 0.58 5.15
CA PRO A 35 43.08 0.07 3.84
C PRO A 35 43.40 -1.43 3.85
N SER A 36 43.85 -1.99 4.99
CA SER A 36 44.21 -3.41 5.06
C SER A 36 42.97 -4.31 4.98
N THR A 37 41.94 -3.97 5.75
CA THR A 37 40.65 -4.66 5.76
C THR A 37 39.93 -4.50 4.42
N ILE A 38 39.92 -3.28 3.87
CA ILE A 38 39.36 -3.00 2.54
C ILE A 38 40.03 -3.87 1.47
N LYS A 39 41.36 -3.88 1.40
CA LYS A 39 42.10 -4.72 0.43
C LYS A 39 41.79 -6.21 0.60
N SER A 40 41.65 -6.70 1.82
CA SER A 40 41.25 -8.09 2.11
C SER A 40 39.87 -8.42 1.51
N TRP A 41 38.88 -7.54 1.70
CA TRP A 41 37.54 -7.74 1.13
C TRP A 41 37.56 -7.79 -0.40
N TRP A 42 38.30 -6.90 -1.06
CA TRP A 42 38.43 -6.90 -2.52
C TRP A 42 39.23 -8.09 -3.05
N ARG A 43 40.17 -8.67 -2.29
CA ARG A 43 40.81 -9.94 -2.69
C ARG A 43 39.79 -11.08 -2.77
N GLY A 44 38.83 -11.13 -1.83
CA GLY A 44 37.75 -12.13 -1.85
C GLY A 44 36.70 -11.85 -2.92
N PHE A 45 36.44 -10.57 -3.24
CA PHE A 45 35.43 -10.16 -4.20
C PHE A 45 35.95 -9.04 -5.12
N PRO A 46 36.81 -9.36 -6.11
CA PRO A 46 37.52 -8.34 -6.91
C PRO A 46 36.62 -7.41 -7.71
N SER A 47 35.45 -7.89 -8.13
CA SER A 47 34.48 -7.11 -8.89
C SER A 47 33.38 -6.49 -8.01
N ALA A 48 33.49 -6.52 -6.69
CA ALA A 48 32.48 -5.96 -5.80
C ALA A 48 32.30 -4.45 -6.02
N ASN A 49 31.05 -4.01 -6.12
CA ASN A 49 30.71 -2.59 -6.03
C ASN A 49 31.12 -2.03 -4.65
N VAL A 50 31.39 -0.74 -4.62
CA VAL A 50 31.75 0.01 -3.41
C VAL A 50 30.48 0.47 -2.70
N GLY A 51 30.43 0.29 -1.38
CA GLY A 51 29.39 0.87 -0.54
C GLY A 51 30.01 1.87 0.43
N VAL A 52 29.42 3.05 0.57
CA VAL A 52 29.80 4.04 1.57
C VAL A 52 28.70 4.07 2.63
N ALA A 53 29.07 3.80 3.88
CA ALA A 53 28.18 3.95 5.02
C ALA A 53 27.96 5.45 5.31
N THR A 54 26.73 5.84 5.56
CA THR A 54 26.33 7.21 5.90
C THR A 54 25.98 7.32 7.38
N GLY A 55 26.09 8.53 7.92
CA GLY A 55 25.80 8.87 9.30
C GLY A 55 26.97 9.50 10.04
N VAL A 56 26.77 9.68 11.34
CA VAL A 56 27.76 10.26 12.26
C VAL A 56 29.13 9.60 12.18
N GLN A 57 29.20 8.27 11.98
CA GLN A 57 30.46 7.52 11.93
C GLN A 57 31.33 7.87 10.72
N SER A 58 30.72 8.11 9.56
CA SER A 58 31.45 8.52 8.35
C SER A 58 31.59 10.03 8.23
N GLY A 59 30.86 10.80 9.04
CA GLY A 59 30.80 12.25 8.93
C GLY A 59 30.05 12.71 7.68
N LEU A 60 29.25 11.85 7.05
CA LEU A 60 28.57 12.13 5.78
C LEU A 60 27.07 11.79 5.84
N PHE A 61 26.25 12.55 5.14
CA PHE A 61 24.93 12.10 4.68
C PHE A 61 24.78 12.39 3.19
N VAL A 62 23.84 11.73 2.52
CA VAL A 62 23.68 11.85 1.07
C VAL A 62 22.23 12.18 0.71
N ILE A 63 22.06 13.11 -0.23
CA ILE A 63 20.81 13.32 -0.97
C ILE A 63 20.92 12.51 -2.26
N ASP A 64 20.17 11.42 -2.35
CA ASP A 64 20.13 10.50 -3.49
C ASP A 64 18.92 10.83 -4.36
N VAL A 65 19.19 11.28 -5.58
CA VAL A 65 18.23 11.82 -6.53
C VAL A 65 18.02 10.78 -7.62
N ASP A 66 16.81 10.27 -7.76
CA ASP A 66 16.46 9.21 -8.72
C ASP A 66 15.53 9.73 -9.83
N GLY A 67 15.94 9.48 -11.07
CA GLY A 67 15.17 9.81 -12.26
C GLY A 67 14.99 11.31 -12.51
N GLU A 68 14.15 11.61 -13.50
CA GLU A 68 13.84 12.99 -13.90
C GLU A 68 13.02 13.72 -12.83
N ALA A 69 12.07 13.03 -12.21
CA ALA A 69 11.27 13.59 -11.11
C ALA A 69 12.14 14.03 -9.92
N GLY A 70 13.18 13.26 -9.59
CA GLY A 70 14.15 13.65 -8.57
C GLY A 70 14.94 14.90 -8.96
N ARG A 71 15.36 15.01 -10.22
CA ARG A 71 16.11 16.19 -10.72
C ARG A 71 15.27 17.46 -10.64
N GLU A 72 14.00 17.40 -11.05
CA GLU A 72 13.08 18.54 -10.94
C GLU A 72 12.82 18.90 -9.47
N SER A 73 12.63 17.89 -8.61
CA SER A 73 12.47 18.12 -7.17
C SER A 73 13.73 18.73 -6.55
N LEU A 74 14.93 18.31 -6.97
CA LEU A 74 16.19 18.88 -6.49
C LEU A 74 16.28 20.35 -6.88
N LYS A 75 15.96 20.67 -8.13
CA LYS A 75 15.95 22.05 -8.62
C LYS A 75 15.01 22.93 -7.80
N ARG A 76 13.76 22.49 -7.59
CA ARG A 76 12.81 23.20 -6.72
C ARG A 76 13.32 23.35 -5.30
N LEU A 77 13.88 22.29 -4.71
CA LEU A 77 14.42 22.32 -3.36
C LEU A 77 15.57 23.34 -3.24
N MET A 78 16.46 23.37 -4.22
CA MET A 78 17.55 24.34 -4.27
C MET A 78 17.04 25.77 -4.43
N GLU A 79 16.01 25.99 -5.26
CA GLU A 79 15.36 27.29 -5.41
C GLU A 79 14.65 27.73 -4.12
N GLU A 80 13.86 26.87 -3.48
CA GLU A 80 13.15 27.18 -2.24
C GLU A 80 14.11 27.51 -1.08
N LEU A 81 15.24 26.79 -1.00
CA LEU A 81 16.23 26.97 0.06
C LEU A 81 17.34 27.97 -0.31
N GLN A 82 17.30 28.57 -1.50
CA GLN A 82 18.37 29.42 -2.04
C GLN A 82 19.76 28.75 -1.92
N TRP A 83 19.80 27.45 -2.20
CA TRP A 83 20.97 26.62 -2.01
C TRP A 83 21.71 26.40 -3.34
N GLU A 84 22.95 26.88 -3.42
CA GLU A 84 23.87 26.49 -4.48
C GLU A 84 24.54 25.16 -4.11
N SER A 85 24.17 24.07 -4.79
CA SER A 85 24.62 22.70 -4.48
C SER A 85 26.05 22.41 -4.95
N LYS A 86 27.03 23.21 -4.51
CA LYS A 86 28.46 22.97 -4.80
C LYS A 86 29.02 22.01 -3.76
N THR A 87 28.81 20.72 -4.00
CA THR A 87 29.35 19.63 -3.19
C THR A 87 29.75 18.44 -4.05
N LEU A 88 30.59 17.55 -3.51
CA LEU A 88 30.98 16.31 -4.18
C LEU A 88 29.73 15.54 -4.64
N THR A 89 29.62 15.37 -5.96
CA THR A 89 28.44 14.77 -6.58
C THR A 89 28.83 13.57 -7.43
N VAL A 90 28.09 12.48 -7.27
CA VAL A 90 28.22 11.28 -8.08
C VAL A 90 27.03 11.19 -9.03
N GLU A 91 27.31 11.08 -10.32
CA GLU A 91 26.32 10.67 -11.31
C GLU A 91 26.06 9.18 -11.15
N THR A 92 24.78 8.81 -11.00
CA THR A 92 24.33 7.42 -10.85
C THR A 92 23.75 6.90 -12.16
N GLY A 93 23.33 5.63 -12.19
CA GLY A 93 22.69 5.06 -13.39
C GLY A 93 21.40 5.79 -13.84
N ARG A 94 20.69 6.43 -12.91
CA ARG A 94 19.39 7.08 -13.15
C ARG A 94 19.27 8.50 -12.57
N GLY A 95 20.28 9.03 -11.88
CA GLY A 95 20.22 10.37 -11.29
C GLY A 95 21.53 10.79 -10.64
N LEU A 96 21.48 11.37 -9.44
CA LEU A 96 22.63 12.03 -8.78
C LEU A 96 22.70 11.67 -7.29
N GLN A 97 23.89 11.68 -6.72
CA GLN A 97 24.09 11.61 -5.26
C GLN A 97 24.92 12.81 -4.83
N LEU A 98 24.33 13.68 -4.02
CA LEU A 98 25.01 14.84 -3.44
C LEU A 98 25.50 14.44 -2.05
N TYR A 99 26.82 14.34 -1.86
CA TYR A 99 27.44 14.01 -0.59
C TYR A 99 27.56 15.29 0.24
N LEU A 100 27.16 15.27 1.51
CA LEU A 100 27.15 16.43 2.40
C LEU A 100 27.74 16.07 3.76
N GLU A 101 28.35 17.05 4.42
CA GLU A 101 28.89 16.86 5.78
C GLU A 101 27.76 16.55 6.76
N HIS A 102 27.98 15.55 7.63
CA HIS A 102 27.02 15.20 8.66
C HIS A 102 26.92 16.31 9.73
N PRO A 103 25.74 16.91 9.95
CA PRO A 103 25.58 18.09 10.81
C PRO A 103 25.62 17.79 12.33
N GLN A 104 26.14 16.62 12.72
CA GLN A 104 26.22 16.15 14.12
C GLN A 104 24.87 16.15 14.88
N VAL A 105 23.76 16.04 14.14
CA VAL A 105 22.41 15.81 14.65
C VAL A 105 21.84 14.55 14.01
N ALA A 106 20.88 13.89 14.68
CA ALA A 106 20.29 12.66 14.19
C ALA A 106 19.70 12.84 12.78
N MET A 107 20.35 12.23 11.78
CA MET A 107 20.00 12.41 10.37
C MET A 107 19.19 11.20 9.90
N PRO A 108 17.92 11.36 9.50
CA PRO A 108 17.07 10.22 9.17
C PRO A 108 17.42 9.64 7.80
N ASN A 109 17.12 8.35 7.62
CA ASN A 109 16.92 7.80 6.28
C ASN A 109 15.48 8.06 5.85
N ARG A 110 15.29 8.65 4.67
CA ARG A 110 13.96 8.92 4.09
C ARG A 110 13.95 8.50 2.64
N VAL A 111 12.84 7.93 2.20
CA VAL A 111 12.57 7.65 0.79
C VAL A 111 11.49 8.61 0.35
N ASN A 112 11.65 9.22 -0.83
CA ASN A 112 10.74 10.25 -1.35
C ASN A 112 10.42 11.33 -0.30
N LEU A 113 11.38 12.23 -0.08
CA LEU A 113 11.23 13.38 0.80
C LEU A 113 9.88 14.06 0.55
N THR A 114 9.11 14.30 1.61
CA THR A 114 7.74 14.82 1.49
C THR A 114 7.75 16.16 0.76
N GLY A 115 6.97 16.25 -0.32
CA GLY A 115 6.97 17.43 -1.18
C GLY A 115 8.09 17.47 -2.21
N PHE A 116 8.94 16.43 -2.30
CA PHE A 116 10.08 16.34 -3.23
C PHE A 116 10.25 14.89 -3.72
N PRO A 117 9.34 14.39 -4.59
CA PRO A 117 9.40 13.03 -5.12
C PRO A 117 10.71 12.76 -5.88
N GLY A 118 11.22 11.54 -5.77
CA GLY A 118 12.50 11.14 -6.35
C GLY A 118 13.73 11.63 -5.58
N ILE A 119 13.56 12.27 -4.41
CA ILE A 119 14.66 12.58 -3.50
C ILE A 119 14.63 11.64 -2.29
N ASP A 120 15.68 10.86 -2.12
CA ASP A 120 15.95 10.05 -0.95
C ASP A 120 17.03 10.72 -0.06
N VAL A 121 16.93 10.49 1.24
CA VAL A 121 17.91 10.93 2.24
C VAL A 121 18.55 9.69 2.82
N ARG A 122 19.88 9.62 2.78
CA ARG A 122 20.69 8.54 3.35
C ARG A 122 21.51 9.10 4.51
N GLY A 123 20.95 8.97 5.71
CA GLY A 123 21.48 9.49 6.97
C GLY A 123 22.11 8.40 7.83
N ASP A 124 21.90 8.48 9.14
CA ASP A 124 22.48 7.56 10.14
C ASP A 124 22.12 6.10 9.88
N GLY A 125 23.14 5.23 9.80
CA GLY A 125 22.96 3.80 9.54
C GLY A 125 22.53 3.46 8.10
N GLY A 126 22.57 4.45 7.20
CA GLY A 126 22.33 4.28 5.77
C GLY A 126 23.58 3.87 5.00
N CYS A 127 23.41 3.56 3.72
CA CYS A 127 24.53 3.39 2.80
C CYS A 127 24.13 3.79 1.38
N VAL A 128 25.12 4.17 0.59
CA VAL A 128 25.00 4.42 -0.85
C VAL A 128 26.02 3.61 -1.64
N VAL A 129 25.71 3.34 -2.91
CA VAL A 129 26.68 2.80 -3.88
C VAL A 129 27.55 3.94 -4.38
N ALA A 130 28.87 3.82 -4.24
CA ALA A 130 29.80 4.90 -4.55
C ALA A 130 30.24 4.91 -6.03
N ALA A 131 30.96 5.97 -6.41
CA ALA A 131 31.65 6.06 -7.70
C ALA A 131 32.55 4.83 -7.98
N GLU A 132 32.80 4.58 -9.26
CA GLU A 132 33.47 3.40 -9.82
C GLU A 132 32.71 2.07 -9.67
N SER A 133 31.52 2.09 -9.10
CA SER A 133 30.60 0.95 -9.08
C SER A 133 29.82 0.83 -10.39
N GLU A 134 29.33 -0.37 -10.69
CA GLU A 134 28.52 -0.66 -11.87
C GLU A 134 27.03 -0.83 -11.53
N HIS A 135 26.18 -0.20 -12.32
CA HIS A 135 24.74 -0.39 -12.30
C HIS A 135 24.37 -1.60 -13.16
N TRP A 136 23.27 -2.30 -12.86
CA TRP A 136 22.85 -3.50 -13.62
C TRP A 136 22.58 -3.24 -15.11
N THR A 137 22.34 -1.98 -15.49
CA THR A 137 22.18 -1.54 -16.88
C THR A 137 23.53 -1.36 -17.62
N GLY A 138 24.67 -1.55 -16.94
CA GLY A 138 26.02 -1.31 -17.46
C GLY A 138 26.52 0.14 -17.30
N LYS A 139 25.67 1.06 -16.82
CA LYS A 139 26.12 2.43 -16.49
C LYS A 139 27.01 2.40 -15.25
N ARG A 140 28.06 3.21 -15.22
CA ARG A 140 28.95 3.34 -14.04
C ARG A 140 28.59 4.57 -13.23
N TYR A 141 28.69 4.42 -11.91
CA TYR A 141 28.67 5.54 -10.99
C TYR A 141 29.98 6.32 -11.16
N ARG A 142 29.93 7.64 -11.33
CA ARG A 142 31.13 8.46 -11.56
C ARG A 142 31.03 9.77 -10.81
N PHE A 143 32.15 10.28 -10.33
CA PHE A 143 32.20 11.66 -9.87
C PHE A 143 31.95 12.59 -11.06
N ILE A 144 31.09 13.59 -10.86
CA ILE A 144 30.91 14.67 -11.84
C ILE A 144 32.20 15.50 -11.90
N ASP A 145 32.68 15.90 -10.72
CA ASP A 145 33.98 16.53 -10.53
C ASP A 145 34.59 16.02 -9.21
N PRO A 146 35.65 15.20 -9.27
CA PRO A 146 36.29 14.65 -8.07
C PRO A 146 37.12 15.69 -7.29
N THR A 147 37.33 16.89 -7.82
CA THR A 147 38.08 17.96 -7.15
C THR A 147 37.21 18.82 -6.23
N VAL A 148 35.88 18.74 -6.38
CA VAL A 148 34.93 19.43 -5.51
C VAL A 148 34.87 18.73 -4.15
N PRO A 149 35.14 19.43 -3.04
CA PRO A 149 35.06 18.81 -1.72
C PRO A 149 33.60 18.52 -1.32
N VAL A 150 33.43 17.69 -0.30
CA VAL A 150 32.16 17.59 0.41
C VAL A 150 31.94 18.91 1.14
N SER A 151 30.76 19.49 0.98
CA SER A 151 30.37 20.76 1.61
C SER A 151 29.32 20.55 2.68
N ALA A 152 29.25 21.48 3.64
CA ALA A 152 28.16 21.55 4.59
C ALA A 152 26.82 21.80 3.89
N ALA A 153 25.76 21.18 4.42
CA ALA A 153 24.39 21.46 3.99
C ALA A 153 23.92 22.82 4.55
N PRO A 154 23.05 23.55 3.83
CA PRO A 154 22.47 24.77 4.37
C PRO A 154 21.63 24.44 5.63
N PRO A 155 21.64 25.31 6.66
CA PRO A 155 20.91 25.08 7.90
C PRO A 155 19.42 24.78 7.69
N GLU A 156 18.81 25.41 6.67
CA GLU A 156 17.40 25.25 6.29
C GLU A 156 17.13 23.83 5.76
N LEU A 157 18.06 23.24 5.02
CA LEU A 157 17.97 21.83 4.60
C LEU A 157 18.07 20.92 5.82
N VAL A 158 19.03 21.15 6.70
CA VAL A 158 19.17 20.37 7.94
C VAL A 158 17.88 20.45 8.76
N ALA A 159 17.30 21.64 8.91
CA ALA A 159 16.04 21.85 9.60
C ALA A 159 14.88 21.12 8.93
N LEU A 160 14.76 21.18 7.60
CA LEU A 160 13.73 20.46 6.83
C LEU A 160 13.83 18.94 7.03
N LEU A 161 15.04 18.39 6.99
CA LEU A 161 15.27 16.94 7.07
C LEU A 161 15.06 16.40 8.49
N THR A 162 15.45 17.18 9.49
CA THR A 162 15.40 16.81 10.91
C THR A 162 14.11 17.24 11.60
N ALA A 163 13.29 18.07 10.94
CA ALA A 163 11.99 18.48 11.45
C ALA A 163 11.21 17.26 11.90
N LYS A 164 10.96 17.18 13.21
CA LYS A 164 10.02 16.23 13.76
C LYS A 164 8.69 16.55 13.11
N ARG A 165 8.14 15.58 12.38
CA ARG A 165 6.76 15.67 11.93
C ARG A 165 5.92 16.08 13.14
N PRO A 166 5.06 17.12 13.04
CA PRO A 166 4.07 17.34 14.08
C PRO A 166 3.39 16.01 14.35
N ALA A 167 3.12 15.66 15.61
CA ALA A 167 2.57 14.34 15.97
C ALA A 167 1.29 13.98 15.17
N ALA A 168 0.59 14.98 14.61
CA ALA A 168 -0.49 14.81 13.65
C ALA A 168 -0.09 14.09 12.33
N ALA A 169 1.16 14.23 11.88
CA ALA A 169 1.72 13.62 10.67
C ALA A 169 2.45 12.28 10.92
N GLN A 170 2.64 11.86 12.18
CA GLN A 170 3.12 10.51 12.51
C GLN A 170 1.98 9.48 12.52
N ILE A 171 0.72 9.94 12.60
CA ILE A 171 -0.47 9.09 12.55
C ILE A 171 -1.01 8.94 11.12
N SER A 172 -0.56 9.73 10.14
CA SER A 172 -1.06 9.71 8.76
C SER A 172 -0.44 8.63 7.88
N ILE A 173 0.89 8.41 7.86
CA ILE A 173 1.47 7.40 6.93
C ILE A 173 1.11 5.95 7.29
N ALA A 174 0.86 5.63 8.56
CA ALA A 174 0.44 4.29 8.96
C ALA A 174 -1.08 4.06 8.89
N ARG A 175 -1.89 5.09 8.59
CA ARG A 175 -3.37 5.00 8.52
C ARG A 175 -3.97 5.53 7.22
N GLU A 176 -3.16 5.97 6.26
CA GLU A 176 -3.57 6.43 4.92
C GLU A 176 -3.36 5.37 3.82
N ALA A 177 -3.31 4.08 4.18
CA ALA A 177 -3.56 3.00 3.22
C ALA A 177 -5.06 2.65 3.20
N GLY A 178 -5.88 3.65 2.83
CA GLY A 178 -7.22 3.44 2.28
C GLY A 178 -7.11 3.43 0.76
N PRO A 179 -7.90 2.65 0.02
CA PRO A 179 -7.79 2.61 -1.43
C PRO A 179 -8.41 3.90 -1.99
N ALA A 180 -7.60 4.75 -2.62
CA ALA A 180 -8.13 5.65 -3.63
C ALA A 180 -8.54 4.79 -4.84
N LEU A 181 -9.73 5.03 -5.39
CA LEU A 181 -10.05 4.57 -6.74
C LEU A 181 -9.21 5.39 -7.74
N PRO A 182 -8.70 4.79 -8.82
CA PRO A 182 -7.65 5.37 -9.64
C PRO A 182 -8.15 6.58 -10.42
N GLY A 183 -7.53 7.74 -10.18
CA GLY A 183 -7.41 8.78 -11.19
C GLY A 183 -6.24 8.44 -12.12
N GLU A 184 -6.22 9.03 -13.31
CA GLU A 184 -5.14 8.84 -14.33
C GLU A 184 -3.72 9.17 -13.82
N ASP A 185 -3.57 9.74 -12.62
CA ASP A 185 -2.31 10.14 -12.01
C ASP A 185 -1.68 9.12 -11.00
N ASP A 186 -2.33 7.98 -10.71
CA ASP A 186 -1.88 6.99 -9.71
C ASP A 186 -1.04 5.82 -10.29
N LEU A 187 -0.12 6.12 -11.22
CA LEU A 187 0.78 5.10 -11.78
C LEU A 187 1.80 4.64 -10.72
N ILE A 188 1.77 3.35 -10.35
CA ILE A 188 2.78 2.72 -9.48
C ILE A 188 4.04 2.46 -10.31
N LEU A 189 5.00 3.36 -10.19
CA LEU A 189 6.30 3.31 -10.86
C LEU A 189 7.18 2.17 -10.30
N GLU A 190 8.10 1.67 -11.13
CA GLU A 190 9.00 0.54 -10.80
C GLU A 190 9.76 0.75 -9.47
N GLY A 191 10.12 2.00 -9.15
CA GLY A 191 10.78 2.39 -7.90
C GLY A 191 9.84 2.42 -6.71
N GLY A 192 9.80 1.34 -5.92
CA GLY A 192 8.99 1.22 -4.70
C GLY A 192 7.67 0.47 -4.89
N ARG A 193 7.41 -0.05 -6.10
CA ARG A 193 6.24 -0.88 -6.44
C ARG A 193 5.94 -1.98 -5.42
N ASN A 194 6.94 -2.79 -5.08
CA ASN A 194 6.76 -3.91 -4.15
C ASN A 194 6.41 -3.46 -2.73
N ASP A 195 6.98 -2.34 -2.28
CA ASP A 195 6.63 -1.75 -0.98
C ASP A 195 5.19 -1.23 -0.99
N THR A 196 4.74 -0.63 -2.09
CA THR A 196 3.37 -0.16 -2.26
C THR A 196 2.37 -1.32 -2.30
N LEU A 197 2.64 -2.37 -3.08
CA LEU A 197 1.80 -3.58 -3.12
C LEU A 197 1.78 -4.29 -1.76
N PHE A 198 2.91 -4.37 -1.07
CA PHE A 198 2.98 -4.96 0.27
C PHE A 198 2.22 -4.17 1.33
N LYS A 199 2.25 -2.82 1.27
CA LYS A 199 1.43 -1.96 2.14
C LYS A 199 -0.06 -2.17 1.90
N ASN A 200 -0.48 -2.27 0.63
CA ASN A 200 -1.86 -2.61 0.27
C ASN A 200 -2.27 -3.98 0.83
N ALA A 201 -1.41 -4.99 0.69
CA ALA A 201 -1.65 -6.33 1.20
C ALA A 201 -1.76 -6.36 2.74
N CYS A 202 -0.90 -5.63 3.45
CA CYS A 202 -0.97 -5.52 4.91
C CYS A 202 -2.24 -4.78 5.37
N ALA A 203 -2.67 -3.76 4.63
CA ALA A 203 -3.92 -3.06 4.92
C ALA A 203 -5.13 -4.00 4.76
N MET A 204 -5.15 -4.83 3.71
CA MET A 204 -6.17 -5.88 3.52
C MET A 204 -6.14 -6.92 4.64
N ARG A 205 -4.95 -7.35 5.09
CA ARG A 205 -4.82 -8.24 6.24
C ARG A 205 -5.36 -7.62 7.53
N GLY A 206 -5.11 -6.33 7.73
CA GLY A 206 -5.65 -5.53 8.83
C GLY A 206 -7.18 -5.37 8.77
N ARG A 207 -7.80 -5.53 7.59
CA ARG A 207 -9.27 -5.59 7.41
C ARG A 207 -9.83 -7.01 7.57
N GLY A 208 -8.98 -8.01 7.79
CA GLY A 208 -9.41 -9.39 8.01
C GLY A 208 -9.54 -10.23 6.74
N LEU A 209 -8.93 -9.84 5.62
CA LEU A 209 -8.88 -10.67 4.42
C LEU A 209 -7.93 -11.86 4.62
N GLU A 210 -8.26 -12.98 3.96
CA GLU A 210 -7.40 -14.17 3.88
C GLU A 210 -6.39 -14.06 2.74
N GLU A 211 -5.31 -14.82 2.84
CA GLU A 211 -4.19 -14.80 1.88
C GLU A 211 -4.65 -14.91 0.42
N ALA A 212 -5.60 -15.80 0.12
CA ALA A 212 -6.14 -15.98 -1.23
C ALA A 212 -6.86 -14.73 -1.75
N GLN A 213 -7.60 -14.04 -0.89
CA GLN A 213 -8.32 -12.80 -1.25
C GLN A 213 -7.34 -11.65 -1.44
N ILE A 214 -6.35 -11.52 -0.54
CA ILE A 214 -5.26 -10.54 -0.67
C ILE A 214 -4.54 -10.72 -2.00
N ARG A 215 -4.26 -11.96 -2.39
CA ARG A 215 -3.59 -12.28 -3.66
C ARG A 215 -4.40 -11.82 -4.88
N GLN A 216 -5.70 -12.07 -4.90
CA GLN A 216 -6.56 -11.63 -6.02
C GLN A 216 -6.62 -10.11 -6.15
N GLU A 217 -6.78 -9.40 -5.02
CA GLU A 217 -6.86 -7.93 -5.03
C GLU A 217 -5.53 -7.29 -5.45
N ILE A 218 -4.39 -7.81 -4.98
CA ILE A 218 -3.07 -7.34 -5.41
C ILE A 218 -2.85 -7.59 -6.90
N MET A 219 -3.41 -8.67 -7.45
CA MET A 219 -3.32 -8.96 -8.90
C MET A 219 -4.09 -7.92 -9.72
N ILE A 220 -5.27 -7.50 -9.26
CA ILE A 220 -6.04 -6.42 -9.90
C ILE A 220 -5.27 -5.10 -9.83
N ILE A 221 -4.69 -4.76 -8.68
CA ILE A 221 -3.87 -3.53 -8.52
C ILE A 221 -2.64 -3.58 -9.44
N ASN A 222 -2.01 -4.74 -9.57
CA ASN A 222 -0.90 -4.93 -10.48
C ASN A 222 -1.29 -4.68 -11.94
N GLU A 223 -2.43 -5.22 -12.39
CA GLU A 223 -2.91 -5.08 -13.76
C GLU A 223 -3.43 -3.68 -14.10
N THR A 224 -3.94 -2.95 -13.11
CA THR A 224 -4.63 -1.67 -13.33
C THR A 224 -3.81 -0.45 -12.98
N GLN A 225 -2.80 -0.57 -12.11
CA GLN A 225 -2.07 0.58 -11.55
C GLN A 225 -0.55 0.47 -11.68
N CYS A 226 0.04 -0.70 -11.98
CA CYS A 226 1.49 -0.79 -12.16
C CYS A 226 1.92 -0.51 -13.60
N GLU A 227 2.91 0.37 -13.77
CA GLU A 227 3.52 0.68 -15.08
C GLU A 227 4.09 -0.57 -15.76
N LEU A 228 4.65 -1.48 -14.96
CA LEU A 228 5.11 -2.79 -15.38
C LEU A 228 4.49 -3.84 -14.46
N LEU A 229 4.00 -4.91 -15.05
CA LEU A 229 3.39 -6.00 -14.28
C LEU A 229 4.45 -6.73 -13.46
N VAL A 230 4.10 -6.99 -12.21
CA VAL A 230 4.74 -7.95 -11.32
C VAL A 230 4.31 -9.35 -11.71
N ASP A 231 5.21 -10.33 -11.60
CA ASP A 231 4.85 -11.72 -11.89
C ASP A 231 3.96 -12.33 -10.79
N GLU A 232 3.20 -13.36 -11.15
CA GLU A 232 2.23 -13.99 -10.26
C GLU A 232 2.86 -14.65 -9.02
N LYS A 233 4.13 -15.09 -9.09
CA LYS A 233 4.87 -15.68 -7.95
C LYS A 233 5.31 -14.60 -6.97
N GLU A 234 5.72 -13.44 -7.47
CA GLU A 234 6.09 -12.29 -6.65
C GLU A 234 4.85 -11.68 -5.98
N ILE A 235 3.71 -11.62 -6.67
CA ILE A 235 2.40 -11.28 -6.06
C ILE A 235 2.02 -12.28 -4.96
N ALA A 236 2.19 -13.57 -5.21
CA ALA A 236 1.93 -14.60 -4.20
C ALA A 236 2.84 -14.43 -2.97
N ALA A 237 4.12 -14.10 -3.18
CA ALA A 237 5.06 -13.84 -2.08
C ALA A 237 4.67 -12.60 -1.26
N ILE A 238 4.18 -11.54 -1.90
CA ILE A 238 3.67 -10.34 -1.24
C ILE A 238 2.46 -10.66 -0.37
N ALA A 239 1.47 -11.37 -0.93
CA ALA A 239 0.27 -11.78 -0.21
C ALA A 239 0.61 -12.70 0.99
N HIS A 240 1.49 -13.67 0.77
CA HIS A 240 1.96 -14.57 1.81
C HIS A 240 2.71 -13.84 2.93
N SER A 241 3.55 -12.86 2.59
CA SER A 241 4.26 -12.04 3.57
C SER A 241 3.29 -11.22 4.43
N ALA A 242 2.25 -10.63 3.81
CA ALA A 242 1.22 -9.88 4.52
C ALA A 242 0.36 -10.79 5.43
N ALA A 243 0.06 -12.01 5.01
CA ALA A 243 -0.77 -12.96 5.76
C ALA A 243 -0.16 -13.37 7.14
N LYS A 244 1.16 -13.22 7.31
CA LYS A 244 1.88 -13.45 8.59
C LYS A 244 1.48 -12.45 9.69
N TYR A 245 0.96 -11.28 9.31
CA TYR A 245 0.48 -10.30 10.27
C TYR A 245 -0.88 -10.71 10.85
N LYS A 246 -1.14 -10.26 12.09
CA LYS A 246 -2.37 -10.58 12.82
C LYS A 246 -3.58 -10.12 12.00
N LYS A 247 -4.46 -11.07 11.70
CA LYS A 247 -5.74 -10.82 11.03
C LYS A 247 -6.54 -9.80 11.83
N GLY A 248 -7.02 -8.75 11.18
CA GLY A 248 -7.96 -7.82 11.78
C GLY A 248 -9.26 -8.52 12.19
N LYS A 249 -9.80 -8.16 13.35
CA LYS A 249 -11.15 -8.54 13.76
C LYS A 249 -12.13 -7.53 13.15
N TRP A 250 -12.46 -7.72 11.88
CA TRP A 250 -13.65 -7.09 11.32
C TRP A 250 -14.72 -8.17 11.29
N ALA A 251 -15.78 -7.99 12.09
CA ALA A 251 -16.89 -8.94 12.15
C ALA A 251 -17.58 -9.04 10.78
N PRO A 252 -18.15 -10.21 10.42
CA PRO A 252 -19.05 -10.27 9.28
C PRO A 252 -20.19 -9.29 9.54
N GLY A 253 -20.48 -8.44 8.56
CA GLY A 253 -21.67 -7.60 8.58
C GLY A 253 -22.95 -8.45 8.63
N PRO A 254 -24.13 -7.83 8.54
CA PRO A 254 -25.40 -8.56 8.63
C PRO A 254 -25.59 -9.62 7.53
N TRP A 255 -24.72 -9.65 6.52
CA TRP A 255 -24.77 -10.56 5.38
C TRP A 255 -23.88 -11.81 5.53
N GLY A 256 -23.13 -11.94 6.64
CA GLY A 256 -22.24 -13.09 6.87
C GLY A 256 -20.89 -12.97 6.15
N GLU A 257 -20.27 -14.10 5.84
CA GLU A 257 -18.97 -14.14 5.15
C GLU A 257 -19.05 -13.78 3.66
N GLU A 258 -20.22 -13.87 3.03
CA GLU A 258 -20.42 -13.61 1.60
C GLU A 258 -21.19 -12.30 1.36
N ASN A 259 -20.91 -11.60 0.26
CA ASN A 259 -21.79 -10.52 -0.20
C ASN A 259 -22.86 -11.12 -1.14
N PRO A 260 -24.12 -11.19 -0.70
CA PRO A 260 -25.20 -11.83 -1.46
C PRO A 260 -25.75 -10.93 -2.57
N LEU A 261 -25.40 -9.65 -2.58
CA LEU A 261 -25.82 -8.73 -3.62
C LEU A 261 -24.71 -8.70 -4.70
N PHE A 262 -25.00 -9.19 -5.90
CA PHE A 262 -23.99 -9.33 -6.98
C PHE A 262 -23.76 -8.06 -7.82
N TYR A 263 -24.64 -7.06 -7.72
CA TYR A 263 -24.55 -5.77 -8.42
C TYR A 263 -25.03 -4.62 -7.54
N HIS A 264 -24.31 -3.49 -7.51
CA HIS A 264 -24.73 -2.33 -6.74
C HIS A 264 -25.98 -1.71 -7.39
N PRO A 265 -27.16 -1.72 -6.74
CA PRO A 265 -28.35 -1.19 -7.35
C PRO A 265 -28.37 0.33 -7.15
N PHE A 266 -28.00 1.07 -8.19
CA PHE A 266 -28.26 2.51 -8.24
C PHE A 266 -29.71 2.74 -8.68
N PHE A 267 -30.48 3.51 -7.90
CA PHE A 267 -31.87 3.83 -8.21
C PHE A 267 -31.99 5.29 -8.64
N PRO A 268 -31.97 5.60 -9.95
CA PRO A 268 -32.01 6.99 -10.44
C PRO A 268 -33.21 7.77 -9.91
N LYS A 269 -34.36 7.10 -9.76
CA LYS A 269 -35.56 7.72 -9.19
C LYS A 269 -35.32 8.18 -7.75
N ASN A 270 -34.82 7.30 -6.86
CA ASN A 270 -34.52 7.67 -5.48
C ASN A 270 -33.46 8.78 -5.42
N TRP A 271 -32.43 8.69 -6.24
CA TRP A 271 -31.38 9.71 -6.33
C TRP A 271 -31.94 11.09 -6.69
N LEU A 272 -32.85 11.15 -7.66
CA LEU A 272 -33.41 12.41 -8.16
C LEU A 272 -34.57 12.96 -7.32
N THR A 273 -35.26 12.13 -6.52
CA THR A 273 -36.48 12.54 -5.79
C THR A 273 -36.35 12.52 -4.27
N ASN A 274 -35.30 11.92 -3.70
CA ASN A 274 -35.11 11.92 -2.25
C ASN A 274 -34.71 13.32 -1.77
N GLN A 275 -35.55 13.92 -0.92
CA GLN A 275 -35.35 15.28 -0.43
C GLN A 275 -33.98 15.46 0.25
N ASN A 276 -33.51 14.49 1.04
CA ASN A 276 -32.21 14.59 1.69
C ASN A 276 -31.06 14.62 0.67
N ILE A 277 -31.15 13.84 -0.43
CA ILE A 277 -30.15 13.90 -1.53
C ILE A 277 -30.24 15.22 -2.29
N MET A 278 -31.46 15.74 -2.49
CA MET A 278 -31.67 17.03 -3.17
C MET A 278 -31.11 18.21 -2.36
N PHE A 279 -31.22 18.17 -1.02
CA PHE A 279 -30.67 19.20 -0.13
C PHE A 279 -29.15 19.07 0.11
N MET A 280 -28.53 17.95 -0.27
CA MET A 280 -27.07 17.84 -0.23
C MET A 280 -26.41 18.79 -1.22
N THR A 281 -25.29 19.38 -0.79
CA THR A 281 -24.33 20.04 -1.68
C THR A 281 -23.67 19.03 -2.63
N ASP A 282 -23.11 19.50 -3.74
CA ASP A 282 -22.40 18.62 -4.70
C ASP A 282 -21.28 17.81 -4.03
N ARG A 283 -20.61 18.42 -3.06
CA ARG A 283 -19.58 17.77 -2.23
C ARG A 283 -20.16 16.63 -1.39
N GLN A 284 -21.28 16.87 -0.70
CA GLN A 284 -21.95 15.85 0.10
C GLN A 284 -22.50 14.70 -0.77
N ARG A 285 -23.01 14.99 -1.97
CA ARG A 285 -23.43 13.97 -2.94
C ARG A 285 -22.25 13.10 -3.38
N GLY A 286 -21.10 13.72 -3.63
CA GLY A 286 -19.85 13.01 -3.94
C GLY A 286 -19.41 12.08 -2.79
N TRP A 287 -19.45 12.57 -1.56
CA TRP A 287 -19.14 11.75 -0.38
C TRP A 287 -20.12 10.59 -0.21
N TYR A 288 -21.41 10.85 -0.35
CA TYR A 288 -22.45 9.84 -0.20
C TYR A 288 -22.28 8.70 -1.21
N ILE A 289 -22.05 9.01 -2.49
CA ILE A 289 -21.89 7.96 -3.50
C ILE A 289 -20.60 7.13 -3.27
N HIS A 290 -19.51 7.76 -2.84
CA HIS A 290 -18.28 7.05 -2.46
C HIS A 290 -18.52 6.09 -1.28
N LEU A 291 -19.21 6.56 -0.23
CA LEU A 291 -19.55 5.74 0.92
C LEU A 291 -20.48 4.58 0.54
N CYS A 292 -21.43 4.77 -0.37
CA CYS A 292 -22.27 3.69 -0.91
C CYS A 292 -21.44 2.61 -1.63
N CYS A 293 -20.47 3.01 -2.45
CA CYS A 293 -19.55 2.08 -3.13
C CYS A 293 -18.67 1.30 -2.13
N HIS A 294 -18.17 1.98 -1.09
CA HIS A 294 -17.40 1.32 -0.05
C HIS A 294 -18.25 0.41 0.83
N ALA A 295 -19.47 0.81 1.19
CA ALA A 295 -20.38 -0.05 1.92
C ALA A 295 -20.66 -1.31 1.12
N TRP A 296 -20.92 -1.16 -0.19
CA TRP A 296 -21.15 -2.25 -1.10
C TRP A 296 -19.99 -3.26 -1.17
N THR A 297 -18.77 -2.77 -1.44
CA THR A 297 -17.57 -3.62 -1.52
C THR A 297 -17.25 -4.31 -0.20
N ASN A 298 -17.58 -3.67 0.93
CA ASN A 298 -17.38 -4.22 2.27
C ASN A 298 -18.61 -4.96 2.81
N LYS A 299 -19.38 -5.64 1.96
CA LYS A 299 -20.50 -6.50 2.41
C LYS A 299 -21.52 -5.73 3.27
N GLY A 300 -21.78 -4.48 2.89
CA GLY A 300 -22.87 -3.66 3.42
C GLY A 300 -22.51 -2.80 4.60
N VAL A 301 -21.29 -2.94 5.12
CA VAL A 301 -20.88 -2.28 6.36
C VAL A 301 -19.80 -1.25 6.11
N LEU A 302 -19.87 -0.17 6.88
CA LEU A 302 -18.83 0.83 7.02
C LEU A 302 -18.47 0.98 8.49
N PRO A 303 -17.25 1.42 8.82
CA PRO A 303 -16.90 1.75 10.20
C PRO A 303 -17.68 2.94 10.72
N ASN A 304 -18.18 2.83 11.95
CA ASN A 304 -18.73 3.96 12.69
C ASN A 304 -17.60 4.81 13.31
N ASP A 305 -16.68 5.27 12.46
CA ASP A 305 -15.52 6.08 12.82
C ASP A 305 -15.43 7.23 11.83
N GLN A 306 -15.65 8.46 12.31
CA GLN A 306 -15.68 9.66 11.48
C GLN A 306 -14.38 9.89 10.69
N LYS A 307 -13.22 9.49 11.22
CA LYS A 307 -11.93 9.62 10.53
C LYS A 307 -11.85 8.62 9.38
N LYS A 308 -12.33 7.39 9.58
CA LYS A 308 -12.38 6.39 8.50
C LYS A 308 -13.41 6.77 7.44
N LEU A 309 -14.58 7.27 7.84
CA LEU A 309 -15.60 7.76 6.90
C LEU A 309 -15.09 8.93 6.07
N HIS A 310 -14.33 9.85 6.66
CA HIS A 310 -13.68 10.96 5.95
C HIS A 310 -12.75 10.45 4.84
N GLN A 311 -11.93 9.44 5.14
CA GLN A 311 -11.04 8.80 4.16
C GLN A 311 -11.83 8.09 3.05
N LEU A 312 -12.81 7.27 3.41
CA LEU A 312 -13.63 6.51 2.44
C LEU A 312 -14.48 7.42 1.55
N ALA A 313 -14.94 8.55 2.08
CA ALA A 313 -15.68 9.54 1.31
C ALA A 313 -14.80 10.30 0.29
N GLY A 314 -13.46 10.16 0.33
CA GLY A 314 -12.55 10.95 -0.49
C GLY A 314 -12.59 12.45 -0.14
N ALA A 315 -12.86 12.78 1.13
CA ALA A 315 -13.09 14.16 1.53
C ALA A 315 -11.78 14.97 1.58
N SER A 316 -11.66 15.96 0.70
CA SER A 316 -10.52 16.89 0.66
C SER A 316 -10.58 18.01 1.72
N CYS A 317 -11.70 18.18 2.41
CA CYS A 317 -11.85 19.21 3.43
C CYS A 317 -11.29 18.75 4.79
N PRO A 318 -10.97 19.69 5.71
CA PRO A 318 -10.55 19.33 7.06
C PRO A 318 -11.61 18.49 7.80
N LEU A 319 -11.16 17.55 8.63
CA LEU A 319 -12.04 16.63 9.36
C LEU A 319 -13.12 17.36 10.19
N ALA A 320 -12.80 18.50 10.80
CA ALA A 320 -13.78 19.29 11.57
C ALA A 320 -14.94 19.79 10.69
N LYS A 321 -14.65 20.19 9.45
CA LYS A 321 -15.66 20.62 8.48
C LYS A 321 -16.47 19.44 7.95
N PHE A 322 -15.80 18.32 7.66
CA PHE A 322 -16.48 17.08 7.28
C PHE A 322 -17.48 16.64 8.34
N LYS A 323 -17.12 16.66 9.62
CA LYS A 323 -18.01 16.30 10.72
C LYS A 323 -19.30 17.13 10.76
N LEU A 324 -19.20 18.45 10.55
CA LEU A 324 -20.37 19.34 10.53
C LEU A 324 -21.29 19.10 9.33
N GLU A 325 -20.74 18.60 8.23
CA GLU A 325 -21.49 18.37 6.98
C GLU A 325 -21.93 16.91 6.81
N LEU A 326 -21.54 16.01 7.73
CA LEU A 326 -21.78 14.57 7.63
C LEU A 326 -23.21 14.16 8.01
N ASP A 327 -23.90 14.96 8.84
CA ASP A 327 -25.19 14.60 9.45
C ASP A 327 -26.25 14.18 8.43
N LEU A 328 -26.37 14.92 7.31
CA LEU A 328 -27.36 14.63 6.28
C LEU A 328 -27.08 13.29 5.57
N ILE A 329 -25.80 12.95 5.40
CA ILE A 329 -25.37 11.67 4.81
C ILE A 329 -25.64 10.52 5.79
N MET A 330 -25.41 10.73 7.09
CA MET A 330 -25.65 9.70 8.10
C MET A 330 -27.12 9.32 8.23
N THR A 331 -28.07 10.15 7.78
CA THR A 331 -29.50 9.80 7.77
C THR A 331 -29.84 8.55 6.94
N PHE A 332 -28.95 8.16 6.02
CA PHE A 332 -29.09 6.97 5.16
C PHE A 332 -28.51 5.70 5.78
N PHE A 333 -27.82 5.82 6.91
CA PHE A 333 -27.13 4.71 7.57
C PHE A 333 -27.72 4.45 8.96
N ASP A 334 -27.87 3.18 9.30
CA ASP A 334 -28.23 2.74 10.64
C ASP A 334 -26.98 2.26 11.38
N VAL A 335 -26.85 2.64 12.65
CA VAL A 335 -25.76 2.20 13.52
C VAL A 335 -26.09 0.79 14.02
N GLU A 336 -25.15 -0.14 13.84
CA GLU A 336 -25.31 -1.55 14.21
C GLU A 336 -24.04 -2.08 14.91
N GLY A 337 -24.18 -3.22 15.60
CA GLY A 337 -23.11 -3.87 16.39
C GLY A 337 -23.28 -3.70 17.90
N GLU A 338 -22.72 -4.62 18.69
CA GLU A 338 -22.85 -4.63 20.17
C GLU A 338 -22.34 -3.32 20.80
N ASP A 339 -21.25 -2.76 20.26
CA ASP A 339 -20.66 -1.50 20.69
C ASP A 339 -20.85 -0.36 19.67
N SER A 340 -21.88 -0.43 18.81
CA SER A 340 -22.10 0.57 17.75
C SER A 340 -20.91 0.75 16.81
N GLU A 341 -20.18 -0.34 16.52
CA GLU A 341 -18.88 -0.29 15.84
C GLU A 341 -18.98 -0.02 14.33
N PHE A 342 -20.14 -0.27 13.72
CA PHE A 342 -20.35 -0.14 12.29
C PHE A 342 -21.68 0.52 11.93
N ILE A 343 -21.77 0.97 10.69
CA ILE A 343 -22.98 1.53 10.10
C ILE A 343 -23.34 0.76 8.83
N VAL A 344 -24.64 0.66 8.56
CA VAL A 344 -25.20 -0.11 7.45
C VAL A 344 -26.13 0.78 6.64
N HIS A 345 -25.99 0.77 5.31
CA HIS A 345 -26.88 1.57 4.46
C HIS A 345 -28.30 0.97 4.43
N ARG A 346 -29.30 1.76 4.83
CA ARG A 346 -30.68 1.27 5.07
C ARG A 346 -31.32 0.65 3.83
N GLU A 347 -31.16 1.26 2.65
CA GLU A 347 -31.74 0.71 1.42
C GLU A 347 -31.05 -0.60 0.99
N LEU A 348 -29.73 -0.71 1.14
CA LEU A 348 -28.99 -1.95 0.82
C LEU A 348 -29.41 -3.07 1.77
N ARG A 349 -29.61 -2.74 3.05
CA ARG A 349 -30.15 -3.65 4.06
C ARG A 349 -31.56 -4.15 3.68
N ALA A 350 -32.46 -3.24 3.35
CA ALA A 350 -33.84 -3.60 2.96
C ALA A 350 -33.89 -4.40 1.64
N LEU A 351 -32.96 -4.18 0.71
CA LEU A 351 -32.84 -4.97 -0.51
C LEU A 351 -32.37 -6.39 -0.22
N TRP A 352 -31.36 -6.51 0.64
CA TRP A 352 -30.86 -7.79 1.11
C TRP A 352 -31.97 -8.61 1.78
N GLU A 353 -32.68 -8.03 2.73
CA GLU A 353 -33.78 -8.70 3.46
C GLU A 353 -34.87 -9.21 2.49
N ARG A 354 -35.21 -8.42 1.46
CA ARG A 354 -36.17 -8.83 0.42
C ARG A 354 -35.66 -9.97 -0.45
N GLN A 355 -34.38 -9.98 -0.82
CA GLN A 355 -33.80 -11.05 -1.64
C GLN A 355 -33.65 -12.34 -0.83
N ASN A 356 -33.11 -12.26 0.38
CA ASN A 356 -32.90 -13.43 1.24
C ASN A 356 -34.20 -13.99 1.83
N GLY A 357 -35.18 -13.14 2.17
CA GLY A 357 -36.51 -13.60 2.58
C GLY A 357 -37.21 -14.41 1.49
N LYS A 358 -37.09 -13.99 0.22
CA LYS A 358 -37.57 -14.75 -0.94
C LYS A 358 -36.78 -16.03 -1.16
N HIS A 359 -35.46 -16.00 -0.99
CA HIS A 359 -34.60 -17.17 -1.19
C HIS A 359 -34.83 -18.26 -0.14
N GLU A 360 -35.03 -17.90 1.13
CA GLU A 360 -35.41 -18.84 2.19
C GLU A 360 -36.82 -19.41 1.98
N GLN A 361 -37.79 -18.59 1.55
CA GLN A 361 -39.12 -19.07 1.17
C GLN A 361 -39.07 -20.04 -0.02
N GLN A 362 -38.26 -19.76 -1.05
CA GLN A 362 -38.07 -20.63 -2.20
C GLN A 362 -37.34 -21.93 -1.84
N LYS A 363 -36.31 -21.88 -0.98
CA LYS A 363 -35.64 -23.08 -0.44
C LYS A 363 -36.60 -23.93 0.39
N ALA A 364 -37.40 -23.33 1.26
CA ALA A 364 -38.39 -24.03 2.06
C ALA A 364 -39.46 -24.69 1.17
N ALA A 365 -39.96 -23.97 0.16
CA ALA A 365 -40.90 -24.52 -0.83
C ALA A 365 -40.26 -25.65 -1.66
N GLY A 366 -38.99 -25.51 -2.05
CA GLY A 366 -38.22 -26.53 -2.76
C GLY A 366 -38.02 -27.81 -1.92
N ARG A 367 -37.68 -27.67 -0.64
CA ARG A 367 -37.58 -28.79 0.32
C ARG A 367 -38.93 -29.49 0.49
N ALA A 368 -40.00 -28.74 0.75
CA ALA A 368 -41.35 -29.29 0.87
C ALA A 368 -41.80 -30.04 -0.40
N SER A 369 -41.42 -29.53 -1.59
CA SER A 369 -41.70 -30.17 -2.87
C SER A 369 -40.83 -31.40 -3.15
N ALA A 370 -39.59 -31.44 -2.64
CA ALA A 370 -38.73 -32.62 -2.66
C ALA A 370 -39.23 -33.72 -1.70
N ASP A 371 -39.69 -33.34 -0.51
CA ASP A 371 -40.25 -34.27 0.49
C ASP A 371 -41.59 -34.86 0.02
N LYS A 372 -42.46 -34.06 -0.62
CA LYS A 372 -43.65 -34.58 -1.30
C LYS A 372 -43.32 -35.61 -2.38
N ARG A 373 -42.28 -35.38 -3.19
CA ARG A 373 -41.84 -36.33 -4.22
C ARG A 373 -41.29 -37.61 -3.62
N ARG A 374 -40.54 -37.53 -2.51
CA ARG A 374 -40.06 -38.71 -1.76
C ARG A 374 -41.21 -39.51 -1.17
N ASN A 375 -42.23 -38.85 -0.62
CA ASN A 375 -43.39 -39.54 -0.05
C ASN A 375 -44.30 -40.17 -1.13
N ASN A 376 -44.40 -39.57 -2.32
CA ASN A 376 -45.15 -40.13 -3.45
C ASN A 376 -44.41 -41.23 -4.23
N SER A 377 -43.13 -41.50 -3.92
CA SER A 377 -42.31 -42.51 -4.61
C SER A 377 -42.00 -43.74 -3.75
N SER A 378 -42.69 -43.91 -2.61
CA SER A 378 -42.69 -45.19 -1.89
C SER A 378 -43.66 -46.18 -2.58
N PRO A 379 -43.20 -47.36 -3.04
CA PRO A 379 -44.08 -48.34 -3.65
C PRO A 379 -44.96 -49.00 -2.58
N GLU A 380 -46.26 -49.11 -2.85
CA GLU A 380 -47.13 -50.10 -2.20
C GLU A 380 -46.55 -51.49 -2.49
N ILE A 381 -45.81 -52.04 -1.52
CA ILE A 381 -45.37 -53.43 -1.57
C ILE A 381 -46.57 -54.28 -1.18
N LEU A 382 -47.05 -54.99 -2.19
CA LEU A 382 -48.02 -56.08 -2.18
C LEU A 382 -47.84 -56.97 -0.95
N ALA A 383 -48.91 -57.11 -0.16
CA ALA A 383 -49.01 -58.16 0.84
C ALA A 383 -49.10 -59.52 0.13
N GLU A 384 -48.04 -60.32 0.23
CA GLU A 384 -48.05 -61.72 -0.19
C GLU A 384 -48.87 -62.58 0.81
N ASP A 385 -49.70 -63.40 0.20
CA ASP A 385 -50.71 -64.33 0.73
C ASP A 385 -50.08 -65.54 1.45
N PRO A 386 -50.46 -65.86 2.70
CA PRO A 386 -49.96 -67.06 3.37
C PRO A 386 -51.10 -68.07 3.63
N MET A 387 -51.49 -68.90 2.66
CA MET A 387 -52.06 -70.24 2.96
C MET A 387 -52.11 -71.15 1.72
N ARG A 388 -51.13 -72.05 1.58
CA ARG A 388 -51.34 -73.38 0.97
C ARG A 388 -50.38 -74.42 1.56
N LEU A 389 -50.79 -74.95 2.71
CA LEU A 389 -50.48 -76.31 3.15
C LEU A 389 -51.80 -77.09 3.11
N MET A 390 -51.98 -77.89 2.07
CA MET A 390 -52.65 -79.20 2.02
C MET A 390 -52.75 -79.68 0.57
#